data_AF-A0A1V4X5D7-F1
#
_entry.id   AF-A0A1V4X5D7-F1
#
_cell.length_a   1.000
_cell.length_b   1.000
_cell.length_c   1.000
_cell.angle_alpha   90.00
_cell.angle_beta   90.00
_cell.angle_gamma   90.00
#
_symmetry.space_group_name_H-M   'P 1'
#
loop_
_entity.id
_entity.type
_entity.pdbx_description
1 polymer ?
#
loop_
_entity_poly.entity_id
_entity_poly.type
_entity_poly.pdbx_seq_one_letter_code
_entity_poly.pdbx_strand_id
1 'polypeptide(L)'
;MRRSLIGGILFLAFCAVLAACAAGGGDSRPEDALSLYVTAYLEGRYEDAWRLLSSEDRGVKSLEAWLDERKDSGTFLARNLHRLIGHEVLEFTRVDENHARATVEIRIPDFRVVVGEVSGAMEAATWPAGALENVSFVRRNVGAFEQKYQTQGIPKRTIRETVLLVREDGQWRVRAGLRERK
;
A
#
# COMPACT_ATOMS: atom_id res chain seq x y z
N MET A 1 14.91 34.08 51.56
CA MET A 1 14.09 34.41 50.37
C MET A 1 14.82 34.38 49.01
N ARG A 2 16.14 34.13 48.92
CA ARG A 2 16.87 34.10 47.63
C ARG A 2 16.90 32.74 46.89
N ARG A 3 16.55 31.63 47.55
CA ARG A 3 16.61 30.28 46.95
C ARG A 3 15.37 29.90 46.11
N SER A 4 14.26 30.63 46.24
CA SER A 4 13.01 30.36 45.51
C SER A 4 12.98 30.94 44.08
N LEU A 5 13.77 31.98 43.80
CA LEU A 5 13.85 32.60 42.46
C LEU A 5 14.70 31.81 41.47
N ILE A 6 15.70 31.06 41.96
CA ILE A 6 16.60 30.25 41.12
C ILE A 6 15.86 29.00 40.59
N GLY A 7 14.94 28.43 41.36
CA GLY A 7 14.10 27.30 40.92
C GLY A 7 13.10 27.67 39.82
N GLY A 8 12.56 28.90 39.84
CA GLY A 8 11.61 29.37 38.82
C GLY A 8 12.25 29.59 37.44
N ILE A 9 13.48 30.12 37.42
CA ILE A 9 14.22 30.38 36.17
C ILE A 9 14.69 29.07 35.52
N LEU A 10 15.11 28.08 36.32
CA LEU A 10 15.49 26.75 35.82
C LEU A 10 14.31 25.97 35.23
N PHE A 11 13.10 26.13 35.79
CA PHE A 11 11.89 25.47 35.28
C PHE A 11 11.41 26.08 33.96
N LEU A 12 11.47 27.41 33.83
CA LEU A 12 11.13 28.13 32.59
C LEU A 12 12.11 27.82 31.43
N ALA A 13 13.40 27.67 31.71
CA ALA A 13 14.39 27.26 30.72
C ALA A 13 14.17 25.81 30.25
N PHE A 14 13.72 24.91 31.14
CA PHE A 14 13.44 23.52 30.80
C PHE A 14 12.18 23.37 29.93
N CYS A 15 11.13 24.18 30.16
CA CYS A 15 9.96 24.21 29.30
C CYS A 15 10.27 24.76 27.89
N ALA A 16 11.20 25.70 27.75
CA ALA A 16 11.62 26.23 26.46
C ALA A 16 12.41 25.22 25.62
N VAL A 17 13.22 24.36 26.25
CA VAL A 17 13.97 23.28 25.56
C VAL A 17 13.03 22.17 25.08
N LEU A 18 11.97 21.84 25.84
CA LEU A 18 10.97 20.86 25.40
C LEU A 18 10.08 21.38 24.27
N ALA A 19 9.77 22.69 24.25
CA ALA A 19 9.04 23.31 23.14
C ALA A 19 9.89 23.38 21.85
N ALA A 20 11.21 23.57 21.96
CA ALA A 20 12.13 23.55 20.82
C ALA A 20 12.31 22.15 20.22
N CYS A 21 12.20 21.08 21.02
CA CYS A 21 12.18 19.70 20.51
C CYS A 21 10.83 19.32 19.87
N ALA A 22 9.72 19.96 20.25
CA ALA A 22 8.42 19.82 19.57
C ALA A 22 8.30 20.69 18.31
N ALA A 23 9.05 21.79 18.24
CA ALA A 23 9.23 22.62 17.04
C ALA A 23 10.31 22.08 16.08
N GLY A 24 10.96 20.97 16.45
CA GLY A 24 11.68 20.09 15.52
C GLY A 24 10.69 19.33 14.66
N GLY A 25 9.88 20.06 13.87
CA GLY A 25 9.17 19.51 12.73
C GLY A 25 10.20 19.03 11.73
N GLY A 26 10.75 17.84 11.97
CA GLY A 26 11.65 17.19 11.04
C GLY A 26 10.89 17.05 9.74
N ASP A 27 11.33 17.79 8.72
CA ASP A 27 10.81 17.66 7.37
C ASP A 27 10.71 16.18 7.04
N SER A 28 9.48 15.67 6.93
CA SER A 28 9.24 14.31 6.49
C SER A 28 10.00 14.14 5.17
N ARG A 29 10.76 13.06 4.99
CA ARG A 29 11.39 12.84 3.69
C ARG A 29 10.31 12.42 2.70
N PRO A 30 10.40 12.86 1.44
CA PRO A 30 9.43 12.44 0.43
C PRO A 30 9.39 10.92 0.23
N GLU A 31 10.52 10.24 0.41
CA GLU A 31 10.62 8.78 0.41
C GLU A 31 9.76 8.15 1.51
N ASP A 32 9.76 8.75 2.71
CA ASP A 32 8.96 8.26 3.85
C ASP A 32 7.47 8.41 3.56
N ALA A 33 7.05 9.55 3.01
CA ALA A 33 5.66 9.80 2.64
C ALA A 33 5.15 8.82 1.57
N LEU A 34 5.97 8.55 0.55
CA LEU A 34 5.65 7.56 -0.47
C LEU A 34 5.56 6.15 0.10
N SER A 35 6.55 5.75 0.90
CA SER A 35 6.60 4.43 1.52
C SER A 35 5.37 4.19 2.41
N LEU A 36 5.00 5.18 3.23
CA LEU A 36 3.78 5.15 4.03
C LEU A 36 2.52 5.03 3.16
N TYR A 37 2.44 5.80 2.07
CA TYR A 37 1.29 5.77 1.17
C TYR A 37 1.13 4.40 0.50
N VAL A 38 2.20 3.89 -0.12
CA VAL A 38 2.17 2.61 -0.82
C VAL A 38 1.88 1.48 0.16
N THR A 39 2.52 1.48 1.32
CA THR A 39 2.28 0.48 2.37
C THR A 39 0.83 0.51 2.84
N ALA A 40 0.29 1.69 3.19
CA ALA A 40 -1.10 1.82 3.61
C ALA A 40 -2.08 1.39 2.51
N TYR A 41 -1.81 1.76 1.26
CA TYR A 41 -2.65 1.39 0.12
C TYR A 41 -2.67 -0.12 -0.10
N LEU A 42 -1.49 -0.73 -0.12
CA LEU A 42 -1.37 -2.17 -0.34
C LEU A 42 -2.02 -2.93 0.81
N GLU A 43 -1.78 -2.53 2.07
CA GLU A 43 -2.33 -3.17 3.28
C GLU A 43 -3.82 -2.89 3.53
N GLY A 44 -4.51 -2.28 2.57
CA GLY A 44 -5.95 -2.00 2.66
C GLY A 44 -6.32 -0.93 3.68
N ARG A 45 -5.34 -0.22 4.27
CA ARG A 45 -5.56 0.95 5.12
C ARG A 45 -5.83 2.17 4.24
N TYR A 46 -6.93 2.10 3.49
CA TYR A 46 -7.26 3.09 2.47
C TYR A 46 -7.53 4.49 3.01
N GLU A 47 -7.98 4.60 4.27
CA GLU A 47 -8.11 5.90 4.93
C GLU A 47 -6.74 6.55 5.17
N ASP A 48 -5.76 5.79 5.68
CA ASP A 48 -4.40 6.29 5.88
C ASP A 48 -3.75 6.67 4.55
N ALA A 49 -3.93 5.85 3.51
CA ALA A 49 -3.48 6.18 2.16
C ALA A 49 -4.15 7.45 1.63
N TRP A 50 -5.45 7.65 1.87
CA TRP A 50 -6.16 8.86 1.44
C TRP A 50 -5.61 10.11 2.14
N ARG A 51 -5.30 10.04 3.44
CA ARG A 51 -4.71 11.17 4.20
C ARG A 51 -3.33 11.59 3.68
N LEU A 52 -2.61 10.70 3.00
CA LEU A 52 -1.30 10.95 2.41
C LEU A 52 -1.39 11.52 0.98
N LEU A 53 -2.59 11.59 0.39
CA LEU A 53 -2.81 12.21 -0.91
C LEU A 53 -2.69 13.75 -0.85
N SER A 54 -2.30 14.32 -1.99
CA SER A 54 -2.30 15.76 -2.22
C SER A 54 -3.67 16.38 -1.97
N SER A 55 -3.69 17.66 -1.57
CA SER A 55 -4.92 18.44 -1.45
C SER A 55 -5.74 18.43 -2.75
N GLU A 56 -5.08 18.48 -3.91
CA GLU A 56 -5.70 18.38 -5.23
C GLU A 56 -6.47 17.06 -5.41
N ASP A 57 -5.83 15.92 -5.16
CA ASP A 57 -6.46 14.60 -5.30
C ASP A 57 -7.60 14.40 -4.28
N ARG A 58 -7.41 14.86 -3.04
CA ARG A 58 -8.46 14.82 -2.02
C ARG A 58 -9.66 15.72 -2.37
N GLY A 59 -9.43 16.79 -3.13
CA GLY A 59 -10.49 17.65 -3.66
C GLY A 59 -11.32 17.00 -4.78
N VAL A 60 -10.76 16.01 -5.49
CA VAL A 60 -11.47 15.29 -6.58
C VAL A 60 -12.46 14.26 -6.03
N LYS A 61 -12.13 13.62 -4.92
CA LYS A 61 -12.90 12.50 -4.36
C LYS A 61 -12.90 12.56 -2.83
N SER A 62 -14.11 12.63 -2.26
CA SER A 62 -14.30 12.58 -0.80
C SER A 62 -13.78 11.27 -0.22
N LEU A 63 -13.46 11.27 1.07
CA LEU A 63 -13.01 10.07 1.78
C LEU A 63 -14.06 8.95 1.68
N GLU A 64 -15.34 9.27 1.83
CA GLU A 64 -16.44 8.31 1.76
C GLU A 64 -16.50 7.63 0.39
N ALA A 65 -16.45 8.41 -0.69
CA ALA A 65 -16.44 7.87 -2.05
C ALA A 65 -15.17 7.04 -2.34
N TRP A 66 -14.02 7.49 -1.83
CA TRP A 66 -12.75 6.75 -1.95
C TRP A 66 -12.82 5.38 -1.28
N LEU A 67 -13.38 5.31 -0.07
CA LEU A 67 -13.54 4.08 0.69
C LEU A 67 -14.60 3.17 0.09
N ASP A 68 -15.71 3.70 -0.40
CA ASP A 68 -16.80 2.93 -0.99
C ASP A 68 -16.34 2.11 -2.22
N GLU A 69 -15.57 2.73 -3.12
CA GLU A 69 -14.96 2.07 -4.28
C GLU A 69 -13.99 0.94 -3.91
N ARG A 70 -13.46 0.98 -2.69
CA ARG A 70 -12.40 0.09 -2.18
C ARG A 70 -12.91 -0.84 -1.09
N LYS A 71 -14.24 -0.92 -0.92
CA LYS A 71 -14.86 -1.91 -0.03
C LYS A 71 -14.46 -3.30 -0.49
N ASP A 72 -13.59 -3.92 0.29
CA ASP A 72 -13.33 -5.35 0.19
C ASP A 72 -14.37 -6.09 1.05
N SER A 73 -15.05 -7.06 0.44
CA SER A 73 -15.86 -8.05 1.13
C SER A 73 -15.09 -8.90 2.16
N GLY A 74 -13.76 -8.79 2.18
CA GLY A 74 -12.88 -9.44 3.14
C GLY A 74 -12.79 -10.95 2.92
N THR A 75 -12.97 -11.38 1.67
CA THR A 75 -12.98 -12.82 1.35
C THR A 75 -11.67 -13.49 1.76
N PHE A 76 -11.74 -14.79 2.06
CA PHE A 76 -10.55 -15.60 2.37
C PHE A 76 -9.48 -15.48 1.28
N LEU A 77 -9.89 -15.42 0.02
CA LEU A 77 -8.99 -15.23 -1.12
C LEU A 77 -8.32 -13.85 -1.07
N ALA A 78 -9.07 -12.76 -0.93
CA ALA A 78 -8.52 -11.41 -0.86
C ALA A 78 -7.45 -11.27 0.23
N ARG A 79 -7.71 -11.79 1.43
CA ARG A 79 -6.76 -11.76 2.55
C ARG A 79 -5.50 -12.58 2.30
N ASN A 80 -5.63 -13.79 1.75
CA ASN A 80 -4.49 -14.67 1.49
C ASN A 80 -3.66 -14.25 0.27
N LEU A 81 -4.22 -13.44 -0.61
CA LEU A 81 -3.53 -12.92 -1.79
C LEU A 81 -2.76 -11.65 -1.44
N HIS A 82 -3.32 -10.82 -0.56
CA HIS A 82 -2.69 -9.59 -0.10
C HIS A 82 -1.26 -9.82 0.45
N ARG A 83 -1.05 -10.89 1.24
CA ARG A 83 0.28 -11.25 1.79
C ARG A 83 1.37 -11.55 0.75
N LEU A 84 0.99 -11.74 -0.51
CA LEU A 84 1.92 -12.07 -1.60
C LEU A 84 2.40 -10.83 -2.37
N ILE A 85 1.75 -9.69 -2.10
CA ILE A 85 2.07 -8.41 -2.71
C ILE A 85 3.28 -7.82 -1.99
N GLY A 86 4.24 -7.32 -2.77
CA GLY A 86 5.39 -6.60 -2.24
C GLY A 86 5.64 -5.35 -3.06
N HIS A 87 6.39 -4.41 -2.49
CA HIS A 87 6.80 -3.21 -3.21
C HIS A 87 8.23 -2.81 -2.84
N GLU A 88 8.82 -2.00 -3.70
CA GLU A 88 10.13 -1.37 -3.48
C GLU A 88 10.15 0.01 -4.15
N VAL A 89 10.68 1.00 -3.46
CA VAL A 89 10.94 2.32 -4.03
C VAL A 89 12.35 2.29 -4.62
N LEU A 90 12.46 2.37 -5.95
CA LEU A 90 13.73 2.13 -6.66
C LEU A 90 14.54 3.41 -6.87
N GLU A 91 13.92 4.40 -7.52
CA GLU A 91 14.59 5.64 -7.91
C GLU A 91 13.80 6.80 -7.37
N PHE A 92 14.51 7.77 -6.79
CA PHE A 92 13.94 8.99 -6.29
C PHE A 92 14.63 10.18 -6.96
N THR A 93 13.86 11.09 -7.54
CA THR A 93 14.37 12.32 -8.14
C THR A 93 13.63 13.52 -7.53
N ARG A 94 14.36 14.36 -6.81
CA ARG A 94 13.85 15.67 -6.43
C ARG A 94 13.86 16.59 -7.66
N VAL A 95 12.70 17.14 -7.99
CA VAL A 95 12.54 18.06 -9.13
C VAL A 95 12.86 19.48 -8.70
N ASP A 96 12.32 19.89 -7.54
CA ASP A 96 12.59 21.17 -6.90
C ASP A 96 12.36 21.08 -5.37
N GLU A 97 12.29 22.21 -4.68
CA GLU A 97 12.08 22.25 -3.22
C GLU A 97 10.76 21.61 -2.77
N ASN A 98 9.73 21.68 -3.62
CA ASN A 98 8.35 21.31 -3.34
C ASN A 98 7.84 20.14 -4.20
N HIS A 99 8.62 19.66 -5.16
CA HIS A 99 8.23 18.57 -6.05
C HIS A 99 9.29 17.50 -6.13
N ALA A 100 8.81 16.26 -6.19
CA ALA A 100 9.65 15.11 -6.45
C ALA A 100 8.88 14.05 -7.23
N ARG A 101 9.62 13.08 -7.74
CA ARG A 101 9.07 11.88 -8.37
C ARG A 101 9.85 10.67 -7.92
N ALA A 102 9.18 9.52 -7.89
CA ALA A 102 9.83 8.26 -7.60
C ALA A 102 9.28 7.14 -8.46
N THR A 103 10.10 6.15 -8.75
CA THR A 103 9.67 4.90 -9.38
C THR A 103 9.41 3.87 -8.30
N VAL A 104 8.16 3.40 -8.21
CA VAL A 104 7.76 2.30 -7.33
C VAL A 104 7.63 1.04 -8.17
N GLU A 105 8.30 -0.01 -7.72
CA GLU A 105 8.11 -1.35 -8.24
C GLU A 105 7.12 -2.09 -7.34
N ILE A 106 6.05 -2.61 -7.92
CA ILE A 106 5.01 -3.37 -7.22
C ILE A 106 4.99 -4.79 -7.80
N ARG A 107 5.12 -5.79 -6.95
CA ARG A 107 5.11 -7.21 -7.30
C ARG A 107 3.80 -7.81 -6.82
N ILE A 108 2.97 -8.27 -7.75
CA ILE A 108 1.66 -8.86 -7.45
C ILE A 108 1.54 -10.26 -8.06
N PRO A 109 0.69 -11.13 -7.49
CA PRO A 109 0.30 -12.37 -8.17
C PRO A 109 -0.24 -12.09 -9.58
N ASP A 110 0.18 -12.88 -10.57
CA ASP A 110 -0.39 -12.81 -11.91
C ASP A 110 -1.64 -13.69 -11.99
N PHE A 111 -2.78 -13.08 -11.66
CA PHE A 111 -4.07 -13.77 -11.68
C PHE A 111 -4.47 -14.29 -13.05
N ARG A 112 -4.02 -13.64 -14.13
CA ARG A 112 -4.37 -14.10 -15.48
C ARG A 112 -3.70 -15.44 -15.74
N VAL A 113 -2.44 -15.59 -15.33
CA VAL A 113 -1.72 -16.86 -15.41
C VAL A 113 -2.36 -17.89 -14.49
N VAL A 114 -2.57 -17.57 -13.20
CA VAL A 114 -3.14 -18.51 -12.22
C VAL A 114 -4.51 -19.04 -12.66
N VAL A 115 -5.43 -18.14 -13.06
CA VAL A 115 -6.77 -18.53 -13.52
C VAL A 115 -6.70 -19.27 -14.84
N GLY A 116 -5.84 -18.84 -15.78
CA GLY A 116 -5.66 -19.51 -17.06
C GLY A 116 -5.14 -20.93 -16.92
N GLU A 117 -4.16 -21.17 -16.03
CA GLU A 117 -3.64 -22.51 -15.76
C GLU A 117 -4.71 -23.44 -15.16
N VAL A 118 -5.45 -22.95 -14.15
CA VAL A 118 -6.52 -23.75 -13.52
C VAL A 118 -7.63 -24.04 -14.52
N SER A 119 -8.10 -23.03 -15.25
CA SER A 119 -9.19 -23.18 -16.23
C SER A 119 -8.79 -24.11 -17.36
N GLY A 120 -7.61 -23.93 -17.94
CA GLY A 120 -7.11 -24.78 -19.03
C GLY A 120 -6.94 -26.24 -18.61
N ALA A 121 -6.49 -26.50 -17.38
CA ALA A 121 -6.42 -27.87 -16.88
C ALA A 121 -7.81 -28.48 -16.62
N MET A 122 -8.79 -27.67 -16.18
CA MET A 122 -10.17 -28.13 -15.99
C MET A 122 -10.86 -28.42 -17.34
N GLU A 123 -10.59 -27.62 -18.36
CA GLU A 123 -11.11 -27.81 -19.71
C GLU A 123 -10.52 -29.04 -20.39
N ALA A 124 -9.21 -29.28 -20.23
CA ALA A 124 -8.52 -30.41 -20.84
C ALA A 124 -8.80 -31.76 -20.15
N ALA A 125 -9.41 -31.76 -18.98
CA ALA A 125 -9.55 -32.95 -18.17
C ALA A 125 -10.81 -33.76 -18.50
N THR A 126 -10.69 -35.08 -18.35
CA THR A 126 -11.83 -36.00 -18.48
C THR A 126 -12.68 -35.97 -17.22
N TRP A 127 -13.84 -35.33 -17.30
CA TRP A 127 -14.78 -35.23 -16.18
C TRP A 127 -15.48 -36.57 -15.92
N PRO A 128 -15.49 -37.07 -14.66
CA PRO A 128 -16.23 -38.27 -14.32
C PRO A 128 -17.74 -38.01 -14.32
N ALA A 129 -18.54 -39.03 -14.65
CA ALA A 129 -20.00 -38.91 -14.66
C ALA A 129 -20.63 -38.96 -13.26
N GLY A 130 -19.96 -39.60 -12.30
CA GLY A 130 -20.46 -39.80 -10.94
C GLY A 130 -20.20 -38.61 -10.02
N ALA A 131 -21.16 -38.30 -9.14
CA ALA A 131 -21.11 -37.13 -8.27
C ALA A 131 -19.97 -37.20 -7.23
N LEU A 132 -19.73 -38.38 -6.64
CA LEU A 132 -18.67 -38.57 -5.64
C LEU A 132 -17.27 -38.55 -6.28
N GLU A 133 -17.16 -39.11 -7.47
CA GLU A 133 -15.97 -39.08 -8.29
C GLU A 133 -15.63 -37.65 -8.71
N ASN A 134 -16.64 -36.83 -9.02
CA ASN A 134 -16.46 -35.41 -9.31
C ASN A 134 -15.85 -34.64 -8.12
N VAL A 135 -16.32 -34.89 -6.89
CA VAL A 135 -15.74 -34.25 -5.69
C VAL A 135 -14.26 -34.61 -5.54
N SER A 136 -13.93 -35.89 -5.70
CA SER A 136 -12.55 -36.37 -5.60
C SER A 136 -11.67 -35.82 -6.73
N PHE A 137 -12.22 -35.75 -7.94
CA PHE A 137 -11.56 -35.20 -9.12
C PHE A 137 -11.24 -33.71 -8.93
N VAL A 138 -12.20 -32.89 -8.52
CA VAL A 138 -11.98 -31.45 -8.28
C VAL A 138 -10.92 -31.25 -7.21
N ARG A 139 -11.01 -31.97 -6.08
CA ARG A 139 -10.00 -31.87 -5.01
C ARG A 139 -8.60 -32.23 -5.50
N ARG A 140 -8.46 -33.31 -6.28
CA ARG A 140 -7.15 -33.74 -6.81
C ARG A 140 -6.57 -32.70 -7.77
N ASN A 141 -7.37 -32.23 -8.72
CA ASN A 141 -6.86 -31.34 -9.76
C ASN A 141 -6.65 -29.92 -9.24
N VAL A 142 -7.57 -29.37 -8.45
CA VAL A 142 -7.37 -28.05 -7.81
C VAL A 142 -6.26 -28.12 -6.76
N GLY A 143 -6.22 -29.19 -5.96
CA GLY A 143 -5.17 -29.40 -4.96
C GLY A 143 -3.77 -29.57 -5.56
N ALA A 144 -3.64 -30.10 -6.79
CA ALA A 144 -2.36 -30.17 -7.49
C ALA A 144 -1.78 -28.77 -7.76
N PHE A 145 -2.61 -27.76 -8.01
CA PHE A 145 -2.14 -26.38 -8.17
C PHE A 145 -1.66 -25.79 -6.84
N GLU A 146 -2.34 -26.09 -5.74
CA GLU A 146 -1.86 -25.68 -4.41
C GLU A 146 -0.46 -26.25 -4.14
N GLN A 147 -0.26 -27.56 -4.37
CA GLN A 147 1.04 -28.20 -4.19
C GLN A 147 2.11 -27.65 -5.15
N LYS A 148 1.75 -27.41 -6.42
CA LYS A 148 2.63 -26.76 -7.40
C LYS A 148 3.09 -25.40 -6.88
N TYR A 149 2.18 -24.56 -6.43
CA TYR A 149 2.49 -23.20 -5.98
C TYR A 149 3.22 -23.15 -4.63
N GLN A 150 3.00 -24.12 -3.74
CA GLN A 150 3.81 -24.26 -2.53
C GLN A 150 5.27 -24.60 -2.85
N THR A 151 5.50 -25.37 -3.92
CA THR A 151 6.84 -25.86 -4.29
C THR A 151 7.59 -24.90 -5.21
N GLN A 152 6.91 -24.37 -6.22
CA GLN A 152 7.50 -23.56 -7.29
C GLN A 152 7.28 -22.05 -7.08
N GLY A 153 6.43 -21.69 -6.12
CA GLY A 153 5.96 -20.32 -5.95
C GLY A 153 4.75 -20.00 -6.84
N ILE A 154 4.00 -18.97 -6.43
CA ILE A 154 2.89 -18.43 -7.23
C ILE A 154 3.47 -17.53 -8.33
N PRO A 155 3.00 -17.63 -9.58
CA PRO A 155 3.37 -16.70 -10.64
C PRO A 155 3.14 -15.25 -10.21
N LYS A 156 4.17 -14.41 -10.37
CA LYS A 156 4.11 -12.98 -10.06
C LYS A 156 4.44 -12.17 -11.30
N ARG A 157 3.87 -10.98 -11.37
CA ARG A 157 4.25 -9.94 -12.31
C ARG A 157 4.69 -8.69 -11.57
N THR A 158 5.59 -7.96 -12.20
CA THR A 158 6.15 -6.72 -11.69
C THR A 158 5.62 -5.56 -12.50
N ILE A 159 5.08 -4.55 -11.82
CA ILE A 159 4.60 -3.31 -12.41
C ILE A 159 5.49 -2.19 -11.87
N ARG A 160 5.95 -1.30 -12.75
CA ARG A 160 6.67 -0.10 -12.35
C ARG A 160 5.79 1.10 -12.62
N GLU A 161 5.59 1.92 -11.61
CA GLU A 161 4.82 3.16 -11.71
C GLU A 161 5.66 4.33 -11.25
N THR A 162 5.63 5.43 -12.00
CA THR A 162 6.19 6.70 -11.56
C THR A 162 5.14 7.44 -10.76
N VAL A 163 5.45 7.71 -9.49
CA VAL A 163 4.60 8.44 -8.56
C VAL A 163 5.16 9.84 -8.37
N LEU A 164 4.28 10.83 -8.46
CA LEU A 164 4.62 12.23 -8.24
C LEU A 164 4.36 12.60 -6.77
N LEU A 165 5.20 13.46 -6.22
CA LEU A 165 5.04 14.00 -4.87
C LEU A 165 5.05 15.53 -4.90
N VAL A 166 4.26 16.11 -4.00
CA VAL A 166 4.19 17.55 -3.76
C VAL A 166 4.35 17.82 -2.26
N ARG A 167 5.03 18.90 -1.92
CA ARG A 167 5.14 19.39 -0.55
C ARG A 167 4.05 20.41 -0.28
N GLU A 168 3.23 20.14 0.74
CA GLU A 168 2.10 20.96 1.18
C GLU A 168 2.20 21.15 2.69
N ASP A 169 2.17 22.39 3.16
CA ASP A 169 2.24 22.73 4.59
C ASP A 169 3.43 22.06 5.33
N GLY A 170 4.57 21.99 4.66
CA GLY A 170 5.79 21.36 5.17
C GLY A 170 5.84 19.83 5.07
N GLN A 171 4.74 19.16 4.68
CA GLN A 171 4.63 17.71 4.56
C GLN A 171 4.61 17.25 3.11
N TRP A 172 5.23 16.11 2.80
CA TRP A 172 5.11 15.52 1.47
C TRP A 172 3.82 14.73 1.32
N ARG A 173 3.21 14.85 0.14
CA ARG A 173 1.96 14.22 -0.26
C ARG A 173 2.11 13.55 -1.62
N VAL A 174 1.35 12.49 -1.83
CA VAL A 174 1.33 11.75 -3.10
C VAL A 174 0.32 12.39 -4.06
N ARG A 175 0.77 12.67 -5.29
CA ARG A 175 -0.10 13.00 -6.43
C ARG A 175 -0.44 11.72 -7.18
N ALA A 176 -1.66 11.21 -7.00
CA ALA A 176 -2.15 9.98 -7.61
C ALA A 176 -2.80 10.19 -8.99
N GLY A 177 -3.00 11.45 -9.40
CA GLY A 177 -3.56 11.80 -10.70
C GLY A 177 -5.04 11.43 -10.82
N LEU A 178 -5.81 11.52 -9.74
CA LEU A 178 -7.23 11.11 -9.72
C LEU A 178 -8.09 11.95 -10.67
N ARG A 179 -7.65 13.16 -11.00
CA ARG A 179 -8.30 14.05 -11.96
C ARG A 179 -8.19 13.57 -13.41
N GLU A 180 -7.07 12.95 -13.77
CA GLU A 180 -6.72 12.55 -15.14
C GLU A 180 -7.33 11.20 -15.55
N ARG A 181 -7.92 10.46 -14.60
CA ARG A 181 -8.49 9.13 -14.80
C ARG A 181 -10.02 9.12 -15.01
N LYS A 182 -10.66 10.28 -15.13
CA LYS A 182 -12.10 10.39 -15.46
C LYS A 182 -12.31 10.43 -16.97
#